data_AF-A0A814SMW4-F1
#
_entry.id   AF-A0A814SMW4-F1
#
_cell.length_a   1.000
_cell.length_b   1.000
_cell.length_c   1.000
_cell.angle_alpha   90.00
_cell.angle_beta   90.00
_cell.angle_gamma   90.00
#
_symmetry.space_group_name_H-M   'P 1'
#
loop_
_entity.id
_entity.type
_entity.pdbx_description
1 polymer ?
#
loop_
_entity_poly.entity_id
_entity_poly.type
_entity_poly.pdbx_seq_one_letter_code
_entity_poly.pdbx_strand_id
1 'polypeptide(L)'
;MEQPEHYSEHELSSSLQFDSTHDETTISSVSSQQSDCSEHDDTTQRKTRKSGGPAGKLARFGNKQVIKYSDEYHSRRVKNNEAVKKSRMKAKEKQKTTEVQMNKLTDENRLLNDRVDLLMQELQVLRSLYKGLKQDSTMESGRPLERIIAP
;
A
#
# COMPACT_ATOMS: atom_id res chain seq x y z
N MET A 1 -3.81 41.03 -44.33
CA MET A 1 -3.00 40.16 -43.46
C MET A 1 -3.90 39.72 -42.34
N GLU A 2 -4.31 38.46 -42.34
CA GLU A 2 -4.21 37.54 -41.19
C GLU A 2 -4.74 36.19 -41.67
N GLN A 3 -3.91 35.15 -41.52
CA GLN A 3 -4.22 33.78 -41.94
C GLN A 3 -4.95 33.05 -40.81
N PRO A 4 -5.85 32.10 -41.11
CA PRO A 4 -6.36 31.17 -40.12
C PRO A 4 -5.32 30.06 -39.90
N GLU A 5 -4.84 29.98 -38.66
CA GLU A 5 -3.89 28.97 -38.18
C GLU A 5 -4.44 27.54 -38.30
N HIS A 6 -3.59 26.67 -38.83
CA HIS A 6 -3.77 25.22 -38.93
C HIS A 6 -3.81 24.59 -37.54
N TYR A 7 -4.97 24.05 -37.13
CA TYR A 7 -4.99 23.12 -35.99
C TYR A 7 -4.66 21.70 -36.48
N SER A 8 -3.43 21.29 -36.19
CA SER A 8 -2.89 19.95 -36.44
C SER A 8 -3.59 18.90 -35.57
N GLU A 9 -4.15 17.84 -36.17
CA GLU A 9 -4.80 16.70 -35.51
C GLU A 9 -3.81 15.76 -34.77
N HIS A 10 -2.57 16.18 -34.50
CA HIS A 10 -1.50 15.26 -34.09
C HIS A 10 -1.22 15.18 -32.57
N GLU A 11 -2.09 15.75 -31.73
CA GLU A 11 -1.95 15.78 -30.27
C GLU A 11 -2.93 14.82 -29.54
N LEU A 12 -3.47 13.81 -30.22
CA LEU A 12 -4.34 12.79 -29.57
C LEU A 12 -3.80 11.36 -29.64
N SER A 13 -2.61 11.16 -30.22
CA SER A 13 -2.04 9.83 -30.44
C SER A 13 -0.71 9.55 -29.72
N SER A 14 -0.25 10.43 -28.82
CA SER A 14 0.95 10.14 -28.05
C SER A 14 0.58 9.60 -26.66
N SER A 15 0.51 8.27 -26.61
CA SER A 15 0.99 7.50 -25.47
C SER A 15 0.31 7.77 -24.12
N LEU A 16 -0.87 7.17 -23.93
CA LEU A 16 -1.24 6.62 -22.62
C LEU A 16 -0.28 5.46 -22.29
N GLN A 17 0.98 5.80 -22.04
CA GLN A 17 1.86 5.00 -21.20
C GLN A 17 1.36 5.21 -19.77
N PHE A 18 0.47 4.31 -19.35
CA PHE A 18 0.28 4.09 -17.92
C PHE A 18 1.61 3.51 -17.42
N ASP A 19 2.49 4.40 -16.96
CA ASP A 19 3.69 4.01 -16.23
C ASP A 19 3.22 3.42 -14.91
N SER A 20 3.02 2.10 -14.91
CA SER A 20 2.72 1.30 -13.74
C SER A 20 4.00 1.17 -12.90
N THR A 21 4.49 2.29 -12.37
CA THR A 21 5.69 2.34 -11.53
C THR A 21 5.40 2.86 -10.14
N HIS A 22 4.19 2.69 -9.61
CA HIS A 22 3.99 2.84 -8.17
C HIS A 22 2.93 1.86 -7.67
N ASP A 23 3.39 0.78 -7.06
CA ASP A 23 2.91 0.36 -5.73
C ASP A 23 3.82 -0.70 -5.12
N GLU A 24 5.13 -0.45 -5.10
CA GLU A 24 5.92 -0.89 -3.95
C GLU A 24 5.57 0.07 -2.81
N THR A 25 4.40 -0.12 -2.21
CA THR A 25 4.23 0.29 -0.82
C THR A 25 5.11 -0.68 -0.04
N THR A 26 6.41 -0.40 -0.02
CA THR A 26 7.38 -1.01 0.87
C THR A 26 6.99 -0.56 2.28
N ILE A 27 5.94 -1.17 2.83
CA ILE A 27 5.88 -1.31 4.27
C ILE A 27 7.13 -2.10 4.60
N SER A 28 7.97 -1.48 5.40
CA SER A 28 9.14 -2.10 5.97
C SER A 28 8.67 -3.43 6.52
N SER A 29 9.09 -4.52 5.86
CA SER A 29 9.01 -5.84 6.42
C SER A 29 9.72 -5.73 7.75
N VAL A 30 8.95 -5.58 8.84
CA VAL A 30 9.38 -6.05 10.15
C VAL A 30 9.35 -7.57 10.05
N SER A 31 10.25 -8.07 9.21
CA SER A 31 10.79 -9.40 9.34
C SER A 31 11.04 -9.56 10.82
N SER A 32 10.48 -10.62 11.37
CA SER A 32 10.82 -11.08 12.70
C SER A 32 12.33 -11.36 12.68
N GLN A 33 13.13 -10.31 12.82
CA GLN A 33 14.46 -10.43 13.35
C GLN A 33 14.20 -10.98 14.73
N GLN A 34 14.37 -12.31 14.84
CA GLN A 34 14.94 -12.87 16.04
C GLN A 34 15.98 -11.86 16.50
N SER A 35 15.67 -11.20 17.61
CA SER A 35 16.61 -10.34 18.28
C SER A 35 17.65 -11.31 18.81
N ASP A 36 18.63 -11.60 17.97
CA ASP A 36 19.91 -12.07 18.47
C ASP A 36 20.45 -10.88 19.25
N CYS A 37 20.30 -10.99 20.57
CA CYS A 37 20.82 -10.04 21.53
C CYS A 37 22.34 -10.16 21.54
N SER A 38 22.98 -9.64 20.50
CA SER A 38 24.40 -9.37 20.55
C SER A 38 24.61 -8.31 21.63
N GLU A 39 25.10 -8.79 22.78
CA GLU A 39 25.72 -7.99 23.82
C GLU A 39 26.90 -7.22 23.21
N HIS A 40 26.60 -6.08 22.59
CA HIS A 40 27.61 -5.05 22.45
C HIS A 40 27.82 -4.46 23.84
N ASP A 41 28.85 -4.96 24.52
CA ASP A 41 29.57 -4.26 25.58
C ASP A 41 30.23 -3.01 24.95
N ASP A 42 29.40 -2.06 24.54
CA ASP A 42 29.84 -0.69 24.42
C ASP A 42 30.01 -0.19 25.85
N THR A 43 31.24 -0.37 26.36
CA THR A 43 31.78 0.43 27.46
C THR A 43 31.86 1.88 26.96
N THR A 44 30.73 2.48 26.59
CA THR A 44 30.60 3.92 26.62
C THR A 44 30.83 4.27 28.07
N GLN A 45 31.96 4.95 28.33
CA GLN A 45 32.22 5.71 29.54
C GLN A 45 31.13 6.79 29.67
N ARG A 46 29.90 6.36 29.94
CA ARG A 46 28.80 7.19 30.33
C ARG A 46 29.13 7.54 31.75
N LYS A 47 29.93 8.60 31.91
CA LYS A 47 30.28 9.24 33.18
C LYS A 47 29.10 9.04 34.12
N THR A 48 29.23 8.07 35.02
CA THR A 48 28.28 7.88 36.09
C THR A 48 28.45 9.15 36.89
N ARG A 49 27.59 10.14 36.64
CA ARG A 49 27.36 11.19 37.59
C ARG A 49 26.79 10.47 38.79
N LYS A 50 27.70 9.99 39.63
CA LYS A 50 27.48 9.54 40.97
C LYS A 50 26.91 10.76 41.67
N SER A 51 25.59 10.92 41.58
CA SER A 51 24.82 11.76 42.48
C SER A 51 24.75 11.03 43.82
N GLY A 52 25.94 10.84 44.43
CA GLY A 52 26.13 10.51 45.83
C GLY A 52 25.79 11.75 46.65
N GLY A 53 24.50 12.03 46.73
CA GLY A 53 23.88 12.93 47.68
C GLY A 53 22.54 12.30 48.11
N PRO A 54 21.90 12.77 49.18
CA PRO A 54 20.69 12.14 49.74
C PRO A 54 19.51 12.07 48.75
N ALA A 55 19.62 12.73 47.59
CA ALA A 55 18.71 12.70 46.45
C ALA A 55 18.60 11.35 45.70
N GLY A 56 19.47 10.36 45.97
CA GLY A 56 19.38 9.02 45.39
C GLY A 56 18.09 8.27 45.74
N LYS A 57 17.43 8.69 46.83
CA LYS A 57 16.16 8.17 47.33
C LYS A 57 14.93 8.76 46.63
N LEU A 58 15.06 9.68 45.68
CA LEU A 58 13.91 10.38 45.10
C LEU A 58 13.81 10.09 43.59
N ALA A 59 12.64 9.64 43.13
CA ALA A 59 12.29 9.41 41.74
C ALA A 59 11.39 10.52 41.22
N ARG A 60 11.61 10.96 39.98
CA ARG A 60 10.77 11.94 39.30
C ARG A 60 9.65 11.24 38.54
N PHE A 61 8.42 11.68 38.74
CA PHE A 61 7.24 11.31 37.96
C PHE A 61 6.62 12.59 37.41
N GLY A 62 6.97 12.93 36.16
CA GLY A 62 6.68 14.25 35.61
C GLY A 62 7.29 15.34 36.49
N ASN A 63 6.44 16.29 36.91
CA ASN A 63 6.87 17.43 37.73
C ASN A 63 6.97 17.11 39.24
N LYS A 64 6.53 15.92 39.68
CA LYS A 64 6.52 15.52 41.10
C LYS A 64 7.73 14.64 41.44
N GLN A 65 8.26 14.81 42.64
CA GLN A 65 9.32 13.96 43.18
C GLN A 65 8.75 13.04 44.28
N VAL A 66 9.06 11.75 44.24
CA VAL A 66 8.52 10.71 45.13
C VAL A 66 9.66 9.87 45.68
N ILE A 67 9.60 9.48 46.95
CA ILE A 67 10.65 8.65 47.57
C ILE A 67 10.63 7.25 46.95
N LYS A 68 11.75 6.82 46.37
CA LYS A 68 11.99 5.47 45.88
C LYS A 68 11.74 4.47 46.99
N TYR A 69 11.12 3.35 46.61
CA TYR A 69 10.71 2.28 47.53
C TYR A 69 9.66 2.67 48.58
N SER A 70 9.06 3.86 48.49
CA SER A 70 7.81 4.14 49.22
C SER A 70 6.63 3.39 48.58
N ASP A 71 5.56 3.21 49.35
CA ASP A 71 4.31 2.61 48.85
C ASP A 71 3.69 3.43 47.70
N GLU A 72 3.85 4.75 47.75
CA GLU A 72 3.44 5.65 46.66
C GLU A 72 4.26 5.38 45.39
N TYR A 73 5.58 5.21 45.51
CA TYR A 73 6.45 4.83 44.39
C TYR A 73 6.05 3.48 43.80
N HIS A 74 5.81 2.47 44.65
CA HIS A 74 5.38 1.14 44.22
C HIS A 74 4.07 1.21 43.43
N SER A 75 3.05 1.88 43.98
CA SER A 75 1.75 2.08 43.35
C SER A 75 1.85 2.76 41.98
N ARG A 76 2.69 3.79 41.84
CA ARG A 76 2.93 4.47 40.57
C ARG A 76 3.60 3.57 39.54
N ARG A 77 4.57 2.76 39.96
CA ARG A 77 5.27 1.82 39.07
C ARG A 77 4.35 0.71 38.60
N VAL A 78 3.54 0.14 39.47
CA VAL A 78 2.53 -0.87 39.11
C VAL A 78 1.58 -0.31 38.05
N LYS A 79 0.98 0.85 38.28
CA LYS A 79 0.10 1.52 37.30
C LYS A 79 0.79 1.79 35.97
N ASN A 80 2.04 2.25 36.00
CA ASN A 80 2.79 2.50 34.77
C ASN A 80 3.10 1.20 34.02
N ASN A 81 3.48 0.13 34.71
CA ASN A 81 3.73 -1.17 34.08
C ASN A 81 2.46 -1.71 33.40
N GLU A 82 1.29 -1.57 34.05
CA GLU A 82 0.00 -1.90 33.45
C GLU A 82 -0.29 -1.06 32.20
N ALA A 83 -0.09 0.26 32.28
CA ALA A 83 -0.29 1.17 31.15
C ALA A 83 0.65 0.84 29.97
N VAL A 84 1.91 0.47 30.25
CA VAL A 84 2.87 0.03 29.24
C VAL A 84 2.42 -1.28 28.61
N LYS A 85 2.00 -2.28 29.41
CA LYS A 85 1.47 -3.54 28.88
C LYS A 85 0.26 -3.29 27.98
N LYS A 86 -0.69 -2.45 28.40
CA LYS A 86 -1.86 -2.06 27.62
C LYS A 86 -1.48 -1.34 26.33
N SER A 87 -0.55 -0.39 26.40
CA SER A 87 -0.05 0.35 25.21
C SER A 87 0.58 -0.59 24.19
N ARG A 88 1.45 -1.50 24.64
CA ARG A 88 2.09 -2.52 23.79
C ARG A 88 1.07 -3.44 23.13
N MET A 89 0.09 -3.93 23.90
CA MET A 89 -0.99 -4.78 23.38
C MET A 89 -1.80 -4.05 22.31
N LYS A 90 -2.17 -2.79 22.57
CA LYS A 90 -2.90 -1.95 21.60
C LYS A 90 -2.10 -1.72 20.32
N ALA A 91 -0.79 -1.48 20.43
CA ALA A 91 0.07 -1.33 19.25
C ALA A 91 0.13 -2.63 18.43
N LYS A 92 0.28 -3.78 19.09
CA LYS A 92 0.29 -5.09 18.44
C LYS A 92 -1.05 -5.43 17.79
N GLU A 93 -2.16 -5.10 18.44
CA GLU A 93 -3.50 -5.28 17.87
C GLU A 93 -3.70 -4.37 16.66
N LYS A 94 -3.32 -3.09 16.75
CA LYS A 94 -3.37 -2.17 15.61
C LYS A 94 -2.59 -2.71 14.41
N GLN A 95 -1.38 -3.21 14.65
CA GLN A 95 -0.56 -3.82 13.60
C GLN A 95 -1.31 -4.98 12.92
N LYS A 96 -1.83 -5.94 13.70
CA LYS A 96 -2.60 -7.07 13.16
C LYS A 96 -3.84 -6.63 12.38
N THR A 97 -4.58 -5.65 12.89
CA THR A 97 -5.76 -5.12 12.19
C THR A 97 -5.37 -4.49 10.86
N THR A 98 -4.27 -3.74 10.81
CA THR A 98 -3.75 -3.17 9.57
C THR A 98 -3.30 -4.25 8.59
N GLU A 99 -2.61 -5.30 9.04
CA GLU A 99 -2.25 -6.45 8.21
C GLU A 99 -3.48 -7.13 7.60
N VAL A 100 -4.53 -7.35 8.40
CA VAL A 100 -5.79 -7.92 7.91
C VAL A 100 -6.49 -7.00 6.89
N GLN A 101 -6.50 -5.70 7.14
CA GLN A 101 -7.07 -4.72 6.19
C GLN A 101 -6.30 -4.68 4.88
N MET A 102 -4.96 -4.73 4.93
CA MET A 102 -4.13 -4.80 3.74
C MET A 102 -4.46 -6.04 2.92
N ASN A 103 -4.47 -7.22 3.54
CA ASN A 103 -4.79 -8.47 2.86
C ASN A 103 -6.18 -8.41 2.20
N LYS A 104 -7.19 -7.89 2.92
CA LYS A 104 -8.53 -7.72 2.37
C LYS A 104 -8.53 -6.82 1.14
N LEU A 105 -7.83 -5.68 1.20
CA LEU A 105 -7.75 -4.75 0.07
C LEU A 105 -6.99 -5.35 -1.11
N THR A 106 -5.92 -6.12 -0.86
CA THR A 106 -5.19 -6.84 -1.91
C THR A 106 -6.08 -7.86 -2.60
N ASP A 107 -6.85 -8.64 -1.84
CA ASP A 107 -7.78 -9.62 -2.41
C ASP A 107 -8.91 -8.94 -3.21
N GLU A 108 -9.49 -7.86 -2.68
CA GLU A 108 -10.53 -7.09 -3.36
C GLU A 108 -10.00 -6.45 -4.65
N ASN A 109 -8.80 -5.89 -4.62
CA ASN A 109 -8.15 -5.31 -5.80
C ASN A 109 -7.91 -6.37 -6.88
N ARG A 110 -7.44 -7.57 -6.50
CA ARG A 110 -7.30 -8.70 -7.42
C ARG A 110 -8.64 -9.07 -8.07
N LEU A 111 -9.70 -9.21 -7.29
CA LEU A 111 -11.04 -9.54 -7.81
C LEU A 111 -11.57 -8.46 -8.76
N LEU A 112 -11.31 -7.18 -8.46
CA LEU A 112 -11.67 -6.08 -9.33
C LEU A 112 -10.90 -6.12 -10.66
N ASN A 113 -9.59 -6.39 -10.62
CA ASN A 113 -8.78 -6.54 -11.84
C ASN A 113 -9.27 -7.72 -12.69
N ASP A 114 -9.55 -8.88 -12.08
CA ASP A 114 -10.10 -10.04 -12.79
C ASP A 114 -11.45 -9.67 -13.47
N ARG A 115 -12.27 -8.85 -12.81
CA ARG A 115 -13.55 -8.37 -13.39
C ARG A 115 -13.33 -7.39 -14.54
N VAL A 116 -12.36 -6.49 -14.43
CA VAL A 116 -11.99 -5.56 -15.51
C VAL A 116 -11.50 -6.35 -16.72
N ASP A 117 -10.61 -7.31 -16.53
CA ASP A 117 -10.06 -8.15 -17.60
C ASP A 117 -11.17 -8.93 -18.33
N LEU A 118 -12.11 -9.51 -17.58
CA LEU A 118 -13.26 -10.22 -18.15
C LEU A 118 -14.13 -9.27 -19.00
N LEU A 119 -14.46 -8.09 -18.48
CA LEU A 119 -15.23 -7.09 -19.22
C LEU A 119 -14.49 -6.62 -20.48
N MET A 120 -13.16 -6.47 -20.41
CA MET A 120 -12.34 -6.15 -21.57
C MET A 120 -12.39 -7.24 -22.64
N GLN A 121 -12.35 -8.53 -22.23
CA GLN A 121 -12.50 -9.65 -23.15
C GLN A 121 -13.89 -9.69 -23.79
N GLU A 122 -14.96 -9.51 -23.01
CA GLU A 122 -16.34 -9.44 -23.51
C GLU A 122 -16.50 -8.31 -24.56
N LEU A 123 -15.97 -7.12 -24.27
CA LEU A 123 -15.97 -6.00 -25.21
C LEU A 123 -15.16 -6.30 -26.47
N GLN A 124 -14.03 -7.00 -26.35
CA GLN A 124 -13.21 -7.38 -27.50
C GLN A 124 -13.93 -8.37 -28.41
N VAL A 125 -14.65 -9.35 -27.84
CA VAL A 125 -15.50 -10.27 -28.59
C VAL A 125 -16.59 -9.49 -29.33
N LEU A 126 -17.32 -8.61 -28.65
CA LEU A 126 -18.37 -7.79 -29.27
C LEU A 126 -17.84 -6.91 -30.40
N ARG A 127 -16.68 -6.27 -30.21
CA ARG A 127 -16.01 -5.48 -31.27
C ARG A 127 -15.64 -6.35 -32.47
N SER A 128 -15.17 -7.57 -32.23
CA SER A 128 -14.75 -8.50 -33.29
C SER A 128 -15.96 -8.98 -34.09
N LEU A 129 -17.06 -9.34 -33.42
CA LEU A 129 -18.33 -9.72 -34.05
C LEU A 129 -18.91 -8.58 -34.89
N TYR A 130 -18.94 -7.36 -34.36
CA TYR A 130 -19.45 -6.19 -35.09
C TYR A 130 -18.62 -5.90 -36.34
N LYS A 131 -17.29 -6.02 -36.26
CA LYS A 131 -16.40 -5.87 -37.41
C LYS A 131 -16.63 -6.97 -38.45
N GLY A 132 -16.77 -8.22 -38.03
CA GLY A 132 -17.09 -9.34 -38.92
C GLY A 132 -18.39 -9.13 -39.69
N LEU A 133 -19.47 -8.78 -38.98
CA LEU A 133 -20.77 -8.50 -39.60
C LEU A 133 -20.71 -7.36 -40.61
N LYS A 134 -19.96 -6.29 -40.31
CA LYS A 134 -19.75 -5.19 -41.25
C LYS A 134 -19.01 -5.67 -42.51
N GLN A 135 -18.00 -6.52 -42.38
CA GLN A 135 -17.27 -7.07 -43.52
C GLN A 135 -18.14 -8.00 -44.38
N ASP A 136 -18.96 -8.85 -43.78
CA ASP A 136 -19.87 -9.73 -44.52
C ASP A 136 -20.91 -8.93 -45.32
N SER A 137 -21.45 -7.85 -44.76
CA SER A 137 -22.38 -6.96 -45.48
C SER A 137 -21.74 -6.26 -46.69
N THR A 138 -20.43 -5.94 -46.63
CA THR A 138 -19.71 -5.35 -47.76
C THR A 138 -19.38 -6.35 -48.86
N MET A 139 -19.26 -7.64 -48.52
CA MET A 139 -18.93 -8.71 -49.48
C MET A 139 -20.16 -9.18 -50.28
N GLU A 140 -21.37 -9.02 -49.74
CA GLU A 140 -22.59 -9.44 -50.42
C GLU A 140 -23.05 -8.44 -51.50
N SER A 141 -22.74 -7.14 -51.34
CA SER A 141 -22.95 -6.13 -52.40
C SER A 141 -22.00 -6.26 -53.59
N GLY A 142 -20.96 -7.10 -53.48
CA GLY A 142 -19.85 -7.16 -54.43
C GLY A 142 -19.77 -8.42 -55.29
N ARG A 143 -20.70 -9.39 -55.19
CA ARG A 143 -20.68 -10.59 -56.05
C ARG A 143 -21.36 -10.28 -57.39
N PRO A 144 -20.63 -10.17 -58.52
CA PRO A 144 -21.26 -10.15 -59.83
C PRO A 144 -21.85 -11.54 -60.05
N LEU A 145 -23.13 -11.62 -60.40
CA LEU A 145 -23.75 -12.86 -60.88
C LEU A 145 -23.02 -13.28 -62.17
N GLU A 146 -22.04 -14.19 -62.08
CA GLU A 146 -21.51 -14.85 -63.28
C GLU A 146 -22.66 -15.66 -63.89
N ARG A 147 -23.30 -15.03 -64.86
CA ARG A 147 -24.36 -15.60 -65.68
C ARG A 147 -23.71 -16.68 -66.53
N ILE A 148 -23.99 -17.92 -66.15
CA ILE A 148 -23.70 -19.16 -66.86
C ILE A 148 -23.90 -18.93 -68.37
N ILE A 149 -22.80 -18.85 -69.11
CA ILE A 149 -22.81 -19.00 -70.57
C ILE A 149 -22.71 -20.50 -70.81
N ALA A 150 -23.86 -21.13 -71.04
CA ALA A 150 -23.95 -22.48 -71.58
C ALA A 150 -23.84 -22.40 -73.13
N PRO A 151 -23.27 -23.45 -73.77
CA PRO A 151 -22.72 -23.40 -75.14
C PRO A 151 -23.76 -23.22 -76.24
#